data_AF-A0A520ZZ13-F1
#
_entry.id   AF-A0A520ZZ13-F1
#
_cell.length_a   1.000
_cell.length_b   1.000
_cell.length_c   1.000
_cell.angle_alpha   90.00
_cell.angle_beta   90.00
_cell.angle_gamma   90.00
#
_symmetry.space_group_name_H-M   'P 1'
#
loop_
_entity.id
_entity.type
_entity.pdbx_description
1 polymer ?
#
loop_
_entity_poly.entity_id
_entity_poly.type
_entity_poly.pdbx_seq_one_letter_code
_entity_poly.pdbx_strand_id
1 'polypeptide(L)'
;VVDFDTVQPTNINRQIFDLESTIGTSKVIAAADRISDINPACRVEPLELFVDEESVEQIFSRQPDIVVDAIDSLNPKVQLLRSCYQNGVPVFSSMGAALRSDPLAVRVGDLSESNHCPLAKRIRKRLRKDQIVSGITCVYSIERVDFDYTQEIGPAQIETGTDRGRTRNTLGSLPTITAIFGLVLANEVIKKLCGTP
;
A
#
# COMPACT_ATOMS: atom_id res chain seq x y z
N VAL A 1 -11.59 4.52 -3.96
CA VAL A 1 -10.82 3.70 -2.98
C VAL A 1 -10.99 2.25 -3.36
N VAL A 2 -9.93 1.45 -3.36
CA VAL A 2 -9.97 0.03 -3.78
C VAL A 2 -9.41 -0.83 -2.67
N ASP A 3 -10.23 -1.71 -2.13
CA ASP A 3 -9.88 -2.71 -1.11
C ASP A 3 -10.99 -3.77 -1.09
N PHE A 4 -10.70 -4.99 -0.66
CA PHE A 4 -11.69 -6.08 -0.56
C PHE A 4 -11.89 -6.55 0.89
N ASP A 5 -11.06 -6.07 1.82
CA ASP A 5 -11.11 -6.47 3.22
C ASP A 5 -12.22 -5.73 3.98
N THR A 6 -12.62 -6.34 5.10
CA THR A 6 -13.46 -5.71 6.12
C THR A 6 -12.61 -5.27 7.31
N VAL A 7 -13.10 -4.31 8.09
CA VAL A 7 -12.46 -3.85 9.32
C VAL A 7 -12.37 -5.01 10.32
N GLN A 8 -11.15 -5.27 10.81
CA GLN A 8 -10.85 -6.32 11.78
C GLN A 8 -10.28 -5.72 13.08
N PRO A 9 -10.55 -6.31 14.26
CA PRO A 9 -10.01 -5.82 15.53
C PRO A 9 -8.48 -5.68 15.54
N THR A 10 -7.77 -6.59 14.86
CA THR A 10 -6.29 -6.61 14.78
C THR A 10 -5.71 -5.45 13.96
N ASN A 11 -6.54 -4.68 13.25
CA ASN A 11 -6.12 -3.59 12.36
C ASN A 11 -6.21 -2.20 13.02
N ILE A 12 -6.98 -2.09 14.11
CA ILE A 12 -7.22 -0.84 14.88
C ILE A 12 -5.91 -0.17 15.31
N ASN A 13 -4.86 -0.94 15.55
CA ASN A 13 -3.57 -0.40 15.98
C ASN A 13 -2.86 0.47 14.93
N ARG A 14 -3.26 0.45 13.66
CA ARG A 14 -2.51 1.06 12.55
C ARG A 14 -3.34 1.64 11.40
N GLN A 15 -4.66 1.48 11.41
CA GLN A 15 -5.56 1.95 10.35
C GLN A 15 -6.55 2.97 10.94
N ILE A 16 -6.58 4.18 10.36
CA ILE A 16 -7.25 5.34 10.95
C ILE A 16 -8.79 5.25 10.95
N PHE A 17 -9.36 4.44 10.07
CA PHE A 17 -10.81 4.24 9.94
C PHE A 17 -11.28 2.92 10.57
N ASP A 18 -10.35 2.15 11.15
CA ASP A 18 -10.66 0.91 11.86
C ASP A 18 -10.90 1.24 13.33
N LEU A 19 -12.17 1.32 13.70
CA LEU A 19 -12.66 1.65 15.04
C LEU A 19 -13.53 0.51 15.55
N GLU A 20 -13.72 0.43 16.87
CA GLU A 20 -14.68 -0.52 17.47
C GLU A 20 -16.07 -0.42 16.82
N SER A 21 -16.51 0.79 16.47
CA SER A 21 -17.80 1.04 15.84
C SER A 21 -17.88 0.64 14.36
N THR A 22 -16.74 0.39 13.70
CA THR A 22 -16.68 0.05 12.27
C THR A 22 -16.28 -1.40 12.01
N ILE A 23 -16.06 -2.22 13.05
CA ILE A 23 -15.74 -3.64 12.92
C ILE A 23 -16.79 -4.36 12.07
N GLY A 24 -16.33 -5.16 11.11
CA GLY A 24 -17.18 -5.91 10.18
C GLY A 24 -17.70 -5.10 9.00
N THR A 25 -17.56 -3.77 9.00
CA THR A 25 -17.84 -2.94 7.83
C THR A 25 -16.75 -3.12 6.79
N SER A 26 -17.12 -3.04 5.51
CA SER A 26 -16.16 -2.97 4.40
C SER A 26 -15.20 -1.77 4.57
N LYS A 27 -13.90 -1.99 4.36
CA LYS A 27 -12.90 -0.93 4.53
C LYS A 27 -13.10 0.22 3.56
N VAL A 28 -13.50 -0.06 2.32
CA VAL A 28 -13.75 1.00 1.33
C VAL A 28 -14.96 1.86 1.71
N ILE A 29 -15.96 1.28 2.37
CA ILE A 29 -17.13 2.01 2.87
C ILE A 29 -16.73 2.85 4.08
N ALA A 30 -16.06 2.28 5.09
CA ALA A 30 -15.60 3.03 6.25
C ALA A 30 -14.68 4.21 5.87
N ALA A 31 -13.81 4.01 4.87
CA ALA A 31 -13.00 5.08 4.32
C ALA A 31 -13.83 6.15 3.59
N ALA A 32 -14.82 5.75 2.78
CA ALA A 32 -15.68 6.67 2.04
C ALA A 32 -16.55 7.54 2.97
N ASP A 33 -17.11 6.94 4.02
CA ASP A 33 -17.90 7.65 5.03
C ASP A 33 -17.03 8.71 5.73
N ARG A 34 -15.84 8.30 6.20
CA ARG A 34 -14.89 9.22 6.83
C ARG A 34 -14.46 10.37 5.90
N ILE A 35 -14.19 10.09 4.63
CA ILE A 35 -13.82 11.13 3.66
C ILE A 35 -14.99 12.11 3.45
N SER A 36 -16.22 11.60 3.37
CA SER A 36 -17.42 12.41 3.21
C SER A 36 -17.65 13.32 4.42
N ASP A 37 -17.39 12.84 5.63
CA ASP A 37 -17.44 13.65 6.85
C ASP A 37 -16.38 14.76 6.86
N ILE A 38 -15.19 14.50 6.31
CA ILE A 38 -14.11 15.49 6.20
C ILE A 38 -14.42 16.55 5.14
N ASN A 39 -14.88 16.13 3.96
CA ASN A 39 -15.21 17.01 2.84
C ASN A 39 -16.39 16.43 2.03
N PRO A 40 -17.62 16.92 2.28
CA PRO A 40 -18.81 16.45 1.57
C PRO A 40 -18.81 16.71 0.06
N ALA A 41 -17.96 17.62 -0.42
CA ALA A 41 -17.82 17.88 -1.86
C ALA A 41 -16.89 16.87 -2.56
N CYS A 42 -16.14 16.07 -1.80
CA CYS A 42 -15.29 15.02 -2.36
C CYS A 42 -16.14 13.86 -2.85
N ARG A 43 -16.14 13.59 -4.16
CA ARG A 43 -16.78 12.40 -4.70
C ARG A 43 -15.89 11.18 -4.47
N VAL A 44 -16.34 10.26 -3.62
CA VAL A 44 -15.66 8.99 -3.37
C VAL A 44 -16.37 7.86 -4.08
N GLU A 45 -15.62 7.06 -4.84
CA GLU A 45 -16.10 5.80 -5.39
C GLU A 45 -15.46 4.63 -4.62
N PRO A 46 -16.21 3.93 -3.75
CA PRO A 46 -15.74 2.73 -3.07
C PRO A 46 -15.82 1.52 -4.02
N LEU A 47 -14.73 0.78 -4.14
CA LEU A 47 -14.64 -0.42 -4.98
C LEU A 47 -14.16 -1.61 -4.15
N GLU A 48 -15.09 -2.52 -3.86
CA GLU A 48 -14.84 -3.77 -3.13
C GLU A 48 -14.15 -4.80 -4.03
N LEU A 49 -12.90 -4.54 -4.40
CA LEU A 49 -12.15 -5.32 -5.38
C LEU A 49 -10.77 -5.72 -4.84
N PHE A 50 -10.41 -6.98 -5.04
CA PHE A 50 -9.02 -7.42 -4.92
C PHE A 50 -8.30 -7.14 -6.24
N VAL A 51 -7.12 -6.52 -6.18
CA VAL A 51 -6.37 -6.21 -7.40
C VAL A 51 -5.74 -7.47 -7.98
N ASP A 52 -6.13 -7.83 -9.20
CA ASP A 52 -5.60 -8.92 -10.00
C ASP A 52 -5.60 -8.53 -11.48
N GLU A 53 -5.39 -9.50 -12.38
CA GLU A 53 -5.29 -9.23 -13.81
C GLU A 53 -6.61 -8.73 -14.42
N GLU A 54 -7.76 -9.20 -13.92
CA GLU A 54 -9.07 -8.83 -14.47
C GLU A 54 -9.60 -7.53 -13.85
N SER A 55 -9.47 -7.39 -12.53
CA SER A 55 -9.96 -6.21 -11.81
C SER A 55 -9.12 -4.95 -12.06
N VAL A 56 -7.84 -5.10 -12.45
CA VAL A 56 -7.00 -3.93 -12.75
C VAL A 56 -7.56 -3.15 -13.95
N GLU A 57 -8.11 -3.83 -14.95
CA GLU A 57 -8.78 -3.18 -16.09
C GLU A 57 -9.99 -2.37 -15.64
N GLN A 58 -10.75 -2.90 -14.67
CA GLN A 58 -11.88 -2.18 -14.09
C GLN A 58 -11.40 -0.88 -13.43
N ILE A 59 -10.28 -0.91 -12.69
CA ILE A 59 -9.71 0.30 -12.08
C ILE A 59 -9.33 1.33 -13.15
N PHE A 60 -8.65 0.91 -14.22
CA PHE A 60 -8.19 1.82 -15.27
C PHE A 60 -9.30 2.32 -16.20
N SER A 61 -10.43 1.60 -16.34
CA SER A 61 -11.58 2.09 -17.10
C SER A 61 -12.18 3.40 -16.57
N ARG A 62 -11.89 3.73 -15.30
CA ARG A 62 -12.26 5.01 -14.65
C ARG A 62 -11.31 6.15 -14.98
N GLN A 63 -10.24 5.88 -15.74
CA GLN A 63 -9.27 6.86 -16.20
C GLN A 63 -8.66 7.69 -15.05
N PRO A 64 -8.00 7.03 -14.07
CA PRO A 64 -7.37 7.75 -12.98
C PRO A 64 -6.21 8.63 -13.48
N ASP A 65 -6.17 9.89 -13.07
CA ASP A 65 -5.04 10.79 -13.36
C ASP A 65 -3.76 10.38 -12.63
N ILE A 66 -3.91 9.84 -11.40
CA ILE A 66 -2.83 9.37 -10.53
C ILE A 66 -3.31 8.13 -9.77
N VAL A 67 -2.41 7.16 -9.58
CA VAL A 67 -2.62 6.01 -8.70
C VAL A 67 -1.75 6.13 -7.45
N VAL A 68 -2.37 5.90 -6.28
CA VAL A 68 -1.66 5.75 -5.00
C VAL A 68 -1.76 4.30 -4.57
N ASP A 69 -0.62 3.63 -4.47
CA ASP A 69 -0.54 2.21 -4.20
C ASP A 69 -0.10 1.95 -2.75
N ALA A 70 -1.02 1.47 -1.92
CA ALA A 70 -0.78 1.06 -0.54
C ALA A 70 -0.90 -0.47 -0.33
N ILE A 71 -0.85 -1.26 -1.41
CA ILE A 71 -0.99 -2.73 -1.35
C ILE A 71 0.23 -3.35 -0.64
N ASP A 72 0.01 -4.30 0.26
CA ASP A 72 1.08 -4.99 1.00
C ASP A 72 1.56 -6.30 0.34
N SER A 73 0.75 -6.83 -0.56
CA SER A 73 0.92 -8.15 -1.16
C SER A 73 1.67 -8.07 -2.50
N LEU A 74 2.67 -8.94 -2.68
CA LEU A 74 3.62 -8.83 -3.79
C LEU A 74 2.98 -8.97 -5.18
N ASN A 75 2.12 -9.96 -5.39
CA ASN A 75 1.50 -10.21 -6.70
C ASN A 75 0.59 -9.04 -7.15
N PRO A 76 -0.44 -8.65 -6.37
CA PRO A 76 -1.35 -7.57 -6.75
C PRO A 76 -0.59 -6.25 -6.96
N LYS A 77 0.38 -5.96 -6.10
CA LYS A 77 1.21 -4.75 -6.22
C LYS A 77 2.03 -4.72 -7.51
N VAL A 78 2.69 -5.83 -7.87
CA VAL A 78 3.46 -5.90 -9.12
C VAL A 78 2.55 -5.74 -10.34
N GLN A 79 1.36 -6.33 -10.34
CA GLN A 79 0.38 -6.15 -11.40
C GLN A 79 -0.05 -4.69 -11.52
N LEU A 80 -0.46 -4.05 -10.42
CA LEU A 80 -0.86 -2.64 -10.43
C LEU A 80 0.24 -1.73 -10.97
N LEU A 81 1.47 -1.87 -10.45
CA LEU A 81 2.60 -1.04 -10.84
C LEU A 81 2.98 -1.22 -12.32
N ARG A 82 2.93 -2.47 -12.81
CA ARG A 82 3.15 -2.76 -14.23
C ARG A 82 2.08 -2.10 -15.08
N SER A 83 0.81 -2.24 -14.73
CA SER A 83 -0.30 -1.64 -15.47
C SER A 83 -0.24 -0.13 -15.47
N CYS A 84 0.10 0.52 -14.35
CA CYS A 84 0.31 1.98 -14.30
C CYS A 84 1.40 2.40 -15.29
N TYR A 85 2.54 1.71 -15.27
CA TYR A 85 3.67 2.02 -16.14
C TYR A 85 3.32 1.85 -17.63
N GLN A 86 2.65 0.75 -17.99
CA GLN A 86 2.26 0.45 -19.38
C GLN A 86 1.22 1.43 -19.92
N ASN A 87 0.30 1.91 -19.07
CA ASN A 87 -0.73 2.88 -19.45
C ASN A 87 -0.25 4.34 -19.33
N GLY A 88 0.99 4.58 -18.89
CA GLY A 88 1.52 5.93 -18.68
C GLY A 88 0.84 6.70 -17.55
N VAL A 89 0.17 6.01 -16.62
CA VAL A 89 -0.49 6.64 -15.47
C VAL A 89 0.52 6.80 -14.34
N PRO A 90 0.78 8.04 -13.85
CA PRO A 90 1.67 8.27 -12.72
C PRO A 90 1.24 7.48 -11.49
N VAL A 91 2.20 6.78 -10.87
CA VAL A 91 1.96 5.98 -9.66
C VAL A 91 2.93 6.35 -8.54
N PHE A 92 2.38 6.47 -7.34
CA PHE A 92 3.10 6.70 -6.09
C PHE A 92 2.86 5.52 -5.15
N SER A 93 3.91 4.77 -4.83
CA SER A 93 3.80 3.46 -4.17
C SER A 93 4.40 3.43 -2.76
N SER A 94 3.66 2.89 -1.80
CA SER A 94 4.14 2.58 -0.46
C SER A 94 4.91 1.28 -0.44
N MET A 95 6.14 1.28 0.07
CA MET A 95 6.89 0.07 0.35
C MET A 95 6.63 -0.44 1.79
N GLY A 96 7.28 -1.54 2.18
CA GLY A 96 7.05 -2.15 3.49
C GLY A 96 7.49 -1.26 4.65
N ALA A 97 6.52 -0.86 5.49
CA ALA A 97 6.72 -0.10 6.73
C ALA A 97 6.80 -1.01 7.99
N ALA A 98 6.57 -2.32 7.85
CA ALA A 98 6.64 -3.26 8.96
C ALA A 98 8.04 -3.31 9.59
N LEU A 99 8.09 -3.51 10.91
CA LEU A 99 9.29 -3.56 11.74
C LEU A 99 10.14 -2.27 11.75
N ARG A 100 9.65 -1.17 11.17
CA ARG A 100 10.33 0.13 11.18
C ARG A 100 9.95 0.94 12.41
N SER A 101 10.89 1.76 12.85
CA SER A 101 10.75 2.60 14.03
C SER A 101 11.26 4.03 13.87
N ASP A 102 12.18 4.27 12.93
CA ASP A 102 12.76 5.60 12.73
C ASP A 102 12.01 6.40 11.65
N PRO A 103 11.23 7.44 12.04
CA PRO A 103 10.55 8.29 11.06
C PRO A 103 11.52 9.10 10.20
N LEU A 104 12.73 9.39 10.70
CA LEU A 104 13.74 10.16 9.98
C LEU A 104 14.48 9.31 8.93
N ALA A 105 14.22 8.00 8.88
CA ALA A 105 14.72 7.11 7.84
C ALA A 105 13.77 6.98 6.63
N VAL A 106 12.57 7.58 6.68
CA VAL A 106 11.62 7.56 5.56
C VAL A 106 12.12 8.45 4.42
N ARG A 107 12.08 7.93 3.20
CA ARG A 107 12.56 8.58 1.97
C ARG A 107 11.53 8.44 0.86
N VAL A 108 11.54 9.42 -0.03
CA VAL A 108 10.89 9.39 -1.34
C VAL A 108 11.98 9.18 -2.38
N GLY A 109 11.73 8.32 -3.37
CA GLY A 109 12.64 8.19 -4.52
C GLY A 109 12.10 7.19 -5.53
N ASP A 110 12.88 6.96 -6.59
CA ASP A 110 12.54 5.93 -7.56
C ASP A 110 12.65 4.54 -6.92
N LEU A 111 11.75 3.63 -7.31
CA LEU A 111 11.74 2.26 -6.82
C LEU A 111 13.10 1.56 -7.00
N SER A 112 13.85 1.90 -8.05
CA SER A 112 15.19 1.37 -8.33
C SER A 112 16.22 1.70 -7.24
N GLU A 113 16.06 2.84 -6.55
CA GLU A 113 16.96 3.35 -5.52
C GLU A 113 16.65 2.75 -4.13
N SER A 114 15.44 2.23 -3.95
CA SER A 114 15.01 1.71 -2.64
C SER A 114 15.88 0.55 -2.17
N ASN A 115 16.34 0.65 -0.93
CA ASN A 115 17.20 -0.34 -0.27
C ASN A 115 16.57 -0.80 1.06
N HIS A 116 17.21 -1.77 1.71
CA HIS A 116 16.80 -2.33 3.01
C HIS A 116 15.34 -2.82 3.13
N CYS A 117 14.61 -2.97 2.01
CA CYS A 117 13.21 -3.41 1.97
C CYS A 117 13.05 -4.72 1.16
N PRO A 118 12.72 -5.86 1.81
CA PRO A 118 12.52 -7.14 1.12
C PRO A 118 11.35 -7.13 0.12
N LEU A 119 10.28 -6.38 0.40
CA LEU A 119 9.16 -6.20 -0.52
C LEU A 119 9.63 -5.48 -1.80
N ALA A 120 10.25 -4.31 -1.66
CA ALA A 120 10.77 -3.53 -2.80
C ALA A 120 11.77 -4.34 -3.65
N LYS A 121 12.68 -5.09 -3.01
CA LYS A 121 13.63 -5.98 -3.70
C LYS A 121 12.92 -7.01 -4.58
N ARG A 122 11.86 -7.64 -4.07
CA ARG A 122 11.06 -8.62 -4.82
C ARG A 122 10.27 -7.98 -5.95
N ILE A 123 9.68 -6.81 -5.74
CA ILE A 123 8.97 -6.04 -6.77
C ILE A 123 9.91 -5.70 -7.92
N ARG A 124 11.07 -5.08 -7.63
CA ARG A 124 12.09 -4.76 -8.65
C ARG A 124 12.50 -5.97 -9.46
N LYS A 125 12.73 -7.12 -8.80
CA LYS A 125 13.10 -8.36 -9.49
C LYS A 125 12.02 -8.81 -10.48
N ARG A 126 10.74 -8.62 -10.16
CA ARG A 126 9.64 -8.99 -11.04
C ARG A 126 9.44 -7.99 -12.17
N LEU A 127 9.38 -6.70 -11.86
CA LEU A 127 9.20 -5.64 -12.86
C LEU A 127 10.33 -5.60 -13.90
N ARG A 128 11.56 -5.96 -13.50
CA ARG A 128 12.68 -6.08 -14.44
C ARG A 128 12.45 -7.12 -15.55
N LYS A 129 11.64 -8.16 -15.31
CA LYS A 129 11.29 -9.14 -16.35
C LYS A 129 10.50 -8.50 -17.50
N ASP A 130 9.77 -7.42 -17.18
CA ASP A 130 9.00 -6.63 -18.14
C ASP A 130 9.77 -5.38 -18.58
N GLN A 131 11.09 -5.34 -18.35
CA GLN A 131 12.00 -4.21 -18.68
C GLN A 131 11.68 -2.90 -17.94
N ILE A 132 10.87 -2.95 -16.88
CA ILE A 132 10.58 -1.80 -16.03
C ILE A 132 11.67 -1.70 -14.96
N VAL A 133 12.60 -0.75 -15.15
CA VAL A 133 13.79 -0.58 -14.29
C VAL A 133 13.81 0.72 -13.49
N SER A 134 12.98 1.71 -13.87
CA SER A 134 12.82 3.01 -13.22
C SER A 134 11.47 3.63 -13.62
N GLY A 135 11.13 4.79 -13.09
CA GLY A 135 9.90 5.54 -13.41
C GLY A 135 8.75 5.29 -12.44
N ILE A 136 9.00 4.65 -11.30
CA ILE A 136 7.99 4.40 -10.27
C ILE A 136 8.43 5.12 -9.00
N THR A 137 7.73 6.19 -8.63
CA THR A 137 8.00 6.91 -7.38
C THR A 137 7.47 6.10 -6.20
N CYS A 138 8.27 5.96 -5.15
CA CYS A 138 7.86 5.23 -3.96
C CYS A 138 8.34 5.88 -2.66
N VAL A 139 7.61 5.58 -1.59
CA VAL A 139 8.03 5.86 -0.22
C VAL A 139 8.56 4.60 0.42
N TYR A 140 9.77 4.67 0.98
CA TYR A 140 10.45 3.56 1.61
C TYR A 140 11.26 4.05 2.81
N SER A 141 11.72 3.13 3.66
CA SER A 141 12.64 3.45 4.75
C SER A 141 14.02 2.86 4.47
N ILE A 142 15.07 3.63 4.74
CA ILE A 142 16.47 3.19 4.69
C ILE A 142 16.93 2.56 6.02
N GLU A 143 16.06 2.51 7.03
CA GLU A 143 16.32 1.85 8.31
C GLU A 143 16.64 0.36 8.07
N ARG A 144 17.74 -0.10 8.67
CA ARG A 144 18.06 -1.53 8.69
C ARG A 144 17.23 -2.18 9.77
N VAL A 145 16.63 -3.31 9.43
CA VAL A 145 15.93 -4.15 10.39
C VAL A 145 16.66 -5.47 10.44
N ASP A 146 17.20 -5.76 11.60
CA ASP A 146 17.81 -7.04 11.92
C ASP A 146 16.70 -7.99 12.40
N PHE A 147 16.00 -8.55 11.41
CA PHE A 147 14.92 -9.50 11.63
C PHE A 147 15.15 -10.77 10.82
N ASP A 148 15.10 -11.91 11.50
CA ASP A 148 15.20 -13.21 10.85
C ASP A 148 13.83 -13.61 10.30
N TYR A 149 13.64 -13.35 9.00
CA TYR A 149 12.42 -13.72 8.28
C TYR A 149 12.18 -15.23 8.18
N THR A 150 13.13 -16.07 8.63
CA THR A 150 12.99 -17.55 8.63
C THR A 150 12.50 -18.12 9.94
N GLN A 151 12.49 -17.34 11.03
CA GLN A 151 11.96 -17.78 12.31
C GLN A 151 10.43 -17.72 12.32
N GLU A 152 9.79 -18.79 12.77
CA GLU A 152 8.35 -18.79 13.06
C GLU A 152 8.10 -17.89 14.27
N ILE A 153 7.39 -16.77 14.06
CA ILE A 153 7.09 -15.82 15.14
C ILE A 153 5.84 -16.31 15.89
N GLY A 154 6.04 -17.14 16.92
CA GLY A 154 4.99 -17.51 17.88
C GLY A 154 3.72 -18.10 17.24
N PRO A 155 2.62 -18.28 18.00
CA PRO A 155 1.37 -18.68 17.38
C PRO A 155 0.95 -17.55 16.44
N ALA A 156 1.10 -17.78 15.13
CA ALA A 156 0.57 -16.90 14.10
C ALA A 156 -0.87 -16.57 14.50
N GLN A 157 -1.16 -15.31 14.80
CA GLN A 157 -2.54 -14.86 14.70
C GLN A 157 -2.85 -15.03 13.22
N ILE A 158 -3.54 -16.12 12.92
CA ILE A 158 -4.02 -16.48 11.61
C ILE A 158 -4.91 -15.30 11.21
N GLU A 159 -4.37 -14.33 10.49
CA GLU A 159 -5.21 -13.51 9.64
C GLU A 159 -5.76 -14.51 8.64
N THR A 160 -7.04 -14.86 8.79
CA THR A 160 -7.83 -15.62 7.83
C THR A 160 -8.06 -14.76 6.59
N GLY A 161 -6.97 -14.26 6.00
CA GLY A 161 -6.93 -13.79 4.62
C GLY A 161 -6.90 -15.04 3.76
N THR A 162 -7.89 -15.15 2.89
CA THR A 162 -8.21 -16.28 2.00
C THR A 162 -7.07 -17.26 1.67
N ASP A 163 -7.46 -18.54 1.66
CA ASP A 163 -6.73 -19.80 1.51
C ASP A 163 -5.87 -19.96 0.22
N ARG A 164 -5.12 -18.93 -0.16
CA ARG A 164 -4.31 -18.85 -1.39
C ARG A 164 -2.86 -18.40 -1.09
N GLY A 165 -2.20 -19.07 -0.14
CA GLY A 165 -0.76 -18.89 0.04
C GLY A 165 -0.17 -19.46 1.33
N ARG A 166 1.16 -19.63 1.33
CA ARG A 166 1.97 -20.00 2.51
C ARG A 166 1.57 -19.16 3.73
N THR A 167 1.60 -19.80 4.90
CA THR A 167 1.56 -19.13 6.22
C THR A 167 2.52 -17.94 6.23
N ARG A 168 1.97 -16.74 6.44
CA ARG A 168 2.74 -15.51 6.56
C ARG A 168 3.01 -15.24 8.03
N ASN A 169 4.26 -14.93 8.35
CA ASN A 169 4.57 -14.35 9.66
C ASN A 169 3.92 -12.96 9.74
N THR A 170 3.08 -12.75 10.74
CA THR A 170 2.53 -11.42 11.04
C THR A 170 3.66 -10.55 11.56
N LEU A 171 4.02 -9.52 10.81
CA LEU A 171 5.07 -8.59 11.20
C LEU A 171 4.46 -7.42 11.98
N GLY A 172 5.06 -7.10 13.12
CA GLY A 172 4.68 -5.91 13.89
C GLY A 172 4.86 -4.63 13.08
N SER A 173 3.95 -3.67 13.29
CA SER A 173 4.02 -2.34 12.67
C SER A 173 3.64 -1.27 13.68
N LEU A 174 4.33 -0.14 13.63
CA LEU A 174 4.02 1.02 14.45
C LEU A 174 3.06 1.95 13.69
N PRO A 175 1.92 2.36 14.29
CA PRO A 175 0.96 3.26 13.66
C PRO A 175 1.59 4.56 13.17
N THR A 176 2.53 5.10 13.94
CA THR A 176 3.22 6.34 13.62
C THR A 176 3.99 6.23 12.31
N ILE A 177 4.69 5.11 12.09
CA ILE A 177 5.48 4.91 10.88
C ILE A 177 4.59 4.59 9.68
N THR A 178 3.57 3.75 9.84
CA THR A 178 2.63 3.48 8.74
C THR A 178 1.88 4.75 8.30
N ALA A 179 1.47 5.58 9.26
CA ALA A 179 0.86 6.89 8.98
C ALA A 179 1.82 7.83 8.26
N ILE A 180 3.09 7.91 8.69
CA ILE A 180 4.10 8.76 8.01
C ILE A 180 4.30 8.32 6.56
N PHE A 181 4.37 7.01 6.27
CA PHE A 181 4.44 6.54 4.88
C PHE A 181 3.27 7.03 4.04
N GLY A 182 2.04 6.92 4.56
CA GLY A 182 0.84 7.40 3.87
C GLY A 182 0.81 8.93 3.69
N LEU A 183 1.21 9.69 4.71
CA LEU A 183 1.25 11.15 4.66
C LEU A 183 2.32 11.66 3.69
N VAL A 184 3.50 11.04 3.66
CA VAL A 184 4.56 11.38 2.71
C VAL A 184 4.11 11.06 1.28
N LEU A 185 3.44 9.93 1.05
CA LEU A 185 2.85 9.63 -0.27
C LEU A 185 1.84 10.69 -0.70
N ALA A 186 0.90 11.05 0.18
CA ALA A 186 -0.09 12.07 -0.11
C ALA A 186 0.57 13.43 -0.44
N ASN A 187 1.63 13.80 0.28
CA ASN A 187 2.39 15.01 0.01
C ASN A 187 3.01 15.01 -1.39
N GLU A 188 3.63 13.90 -1.83
CA GLU A 188 4.22 13.81 -3.17
C GLU A 188 3.16 13.87 -4.28
N VAL A 189 1.98 13.29 -4.06
CA VAL A 189 0.85 13.43 -4.98
C VAL A 189 0.40 14.88 -5.08
N ILE A 190 0.26 15.58 -3.94
CA ILE A 190 -0.12 17.00 -3.92
C ILE A 190 0.91 17.84 -4.66
N LYS A 191 2.21 17.65 -4.39
CA LYS A 191 3.29 18.35 -5.09
C LYS A 191 3.21 18.13 -6.61
N LYS A 192 3.00 16.89 -7.04
CA LYS A 192 2.83 16.54 -8.45
C LYS A 192 1.64 17.25 -9.09
N LEU A 193 0.49 17.28 -8.43
CA LEU A 193 -0.72 17.95 -8.91
C LEU A 193 -0.56 19.48 -8.96
N CYS A 194 0.14 20.07 -8.01
CA CYS A 194 0.41 21.51 -7.96
C CYS A 194 1.54 21.96 -8.90
N GLY A 195 2.29 21.01 -9.52
CA GLY A 195 3.46 21.34 -10.32
C GLY A 195 4.66 21.83 -9.49
N THR A 196 4.68 21.52 -8.19
CA THR A 196 5.74 21.92 -7.27
C THR A 196 6.83 20.84 -7.24
N PRO A 197 8.13 21.19 -7.30
CA PRO A 197 9.23 20.24 -7.16
C PRO A 197 9.22 19.54 -5.81
#